data_AF-A0A067TVE3-F1
#
_entry.id   AF-A0A067TVE3-F1
#
_cell.length_a   1.000
_cell.length_b   1.000
_cell.length_c   1.000
_cell.angle_alpha   90.00
_cell.angle_beta   90.00
_cell.angle_gamma   90.00
#
_symmetry.space_group_name_H-M   'P 1'
#
loop_
_entity.id
_entity.type
_entity.pdbx_description
1 polymer ?
#
loop_
_entity_poly.entity_id
_entity_poly.type
_entity_poly.pdbx_seq_one_letter_code
_entity_poly.pdbx_strand_id
1 'polypeptide(L)'
;MSFVVALVDPDAPTPQNRSFAEFLHFLGGDFSADMTSGLLSNNSPALMEFTPPAPPAGSDPHRYVLLVFNQPDTFDTDAPMFINASAPRNNFNVASFAQNVSLGNPIAGNYFLVGPMDSSAGPSSIQMASATDQQPTPTAPFSIPADPSLTTFDTSPPAAVTAPSTTPSTSRGNSNKKRLKGPEIIVMTFMVILTSL
;
A
#
# COMPACT_ATOMS: atom_id res chain seq x y z
N MET A 1 -4.62 -24.83 2.65
CA MET A 1 -3.95 -23.63 3.20
C MET A 1 -4.76 -22.45 2.73
N SER A 2 -5.22 -21.62 3.67
CA SER A 2 -5.89 -20.36 3.35
C SER A 2 -4.92 -19.22 3.59
N PHE A 3 -5.11 -18.13 2.85
CA PHE A 3 -4.28 -16.94 2.93
C PHE A 3 -5.13 -15.71 3.21
N VAL A 4 -4.52 -14.75 3.91
CA VAL A 4 -5.07 -13.41 4.10
C VAL A 4 -4.31 -12.46 3.18
N VAL A 5 -5.05 -11.62 2.46
CA VAL A 5 -4.51 -10.61 1.56
C VAL A 5 -4.91 -9.23 2.06
N ALA A 6 -3.94 -8.34 2.22
CA ALA A 6 -4.14 -6.94 2.58
C ALA A 6 -3.54 -6.00 1.54
N LEU A 7 -4.22 -4.92 1.21
CA LEU A 7 -3.70 -3.81 0.39
C LEU A 7 -3.74 -2.53 1.23
N VAL A 8 -2.58 -1.94 1.48
CA VAL A 8 -2.43 -0.75 2.34
C VAL A 8 -1.68 0.38 1.62
N ASP A 9 -2.07 1.61 1.91
CA ASP A 9 -1.38 2.83 1.46
C ASP A 9 -0.73 3.52 2.69
N PRO A 10 0.60 3.42 2.85
CA PRO A 10 1.32 4.06 3.95
C PRO A 10 1.60 5.54 3.69
N ASP A 11 1.18 6.10 2.56
CA ASP A 11 1.50 7.45 2.13
C ASP A 11 0.27 8.38 2.14
N ALA A 12 -0.85 7.97 2.72
CA ALA A 12 -2.04 8.81 2.81
C ALA A 12 -1.94 9.91 3.90
N PRO A 13 -2.39 11.16 3.66
CA PRO A 13 -2.82 11.71 2.36
C PRO A 13 -1.68 12.07 1.41
N THR A 14 -0.46 12.32 1.87
CA THR A 14 0.72 12.45 1.01
C THR A 14 1.94 11.76 1.63
N PRO A 15 2.94 11.32 0.83
CA PRO A 15 4.15 10.70 1.38
C PRO A 15 4.89 11.58 2.41
N GLN A 16 4.77 12.90 2.32
CA GLN A 16 5.39 13.86 3.23
C GLN A 16 4.57 14.09 4.50
N ASN A 17 3.25 13.95 4.43
CA ASN A 17 2.35 14.10 5.57
C ASN A 17 1.39 12.92 5.66
N ARG A 18 1.78 11.91 6.43
CA ARG A 18 1.13 10.60 6.53
C ARG A 18 0.04 10.55 7.60
N SER A 19 -0.75 11.61 7.76
CA SER A 19 -1.73 11.71 8.85
C SER A 19 -2.86 10.67 8.79
N PHE A 20 -3.10 10.06 7.63
CA PHE A 20 -4.11 9.01 7.44
C PHE A 20 -3.50 7.62 7.24
N ALA A 21 -2.16 7.51 7.28
CA ALA A 21 -1.48 6.25 7.08
C ALA A 21 -1.65 5.30 8.30
N GLU A 22 -1.73 3.98 8.10
CA GLU A 22 -1.94 3.35 6.79
C GLU A 22 -3.42 3.46 6.39
N PHE A 23 -3.70 3.66 5.11
CA PHE A 23 -5.06 3.59 4.60
C PHE A 23 -5.34 2.18 4.05
N LEU A 24 -6.37 1.51 4.56
CA LEU A 24 -6.74 0.15 4.17
C LEU A 24 -7.59 0.14 2.89
N HIS A 25 -6.98 -0.29 1.79
CA HIS A 25 -7.66 -0.42 0.50
C HIS A 25 -8.43 -1.73 0.35
N PHE A 26 -7.91 -2.83 0.89
CA PHE A 26 -8.53 -4.15 0.84
C PHE A 26 -8.05 -5.03 2.00
N LEU A 27 -8.95 -5.86 2.53
CA LEU A 27 -8.60 -6.94 3.46
C LEU A 27 -9.57 -8.11 3.25
N GLY A 28 -9.05 -9.28 2.90
CA GLY A 28 -9.84 -10.49 2.73
C GLY A 28 -9.10 -11.74 3.17
N GLY A 29 -9.86 -12.70 3.72
CA GLY A 29 -9.40 -14.04 4.04
C GLY A 29 -9.83 -15.06 2.99
N ASP A 30 -9.65 -16.33 3.32
CA ASP A 30 -9.98 -17.54 2.57
C ASP A 30 -9.45 -17.56 1.13
N PHE A 31 -8.32 -16.91 0.89
CA PHE A 31 -7.66 -17.04 -0.40
C PHE A 31 -7.03 -18.42 -0.52
N SER A 32 -7.25 -19.06 -1.65
CA SER A 32 -6.59 -20.30 -2.05
C SER A 32 -5.63 -20.01 -3.20
N ALA A 33 -4.42 -20.57 -3.13
CA ALA A 33 -3.44 -20.46 -4.20
C ALA A 33 -3.54 -21.67 -5.12
N ASP A 34 -3.68 -21.44 -6.41
CA ASP A 34 -3.37 -22.45 -7.42
C ASP A 34 -1.84 -22.53 -7.59
N MET A 35 -1.26 -23.64 -7.15
CA MET A 35 0.20 -23.87 -7.21
C MET A 35 0.74 -23.99 -8.64
N THR A 36 -0.13 -24.21 -9.63
CA THR A 36 0.27 -24.32 -11.05
C THR A 36 0.37 -22.94 -11.69
N SER A 37 -0.64 -22.10 -11.48
CA SER A 37 -0.72 -20.77 -12.09
C SER A 37 -0.14 -19.65 -11.21
N GLY A 38 0.02 -19.90 -9.91
CA GLY A 38 0.35 -18.87 -8.91
C GLY A 38 -0.82 -17.95 -8.55
N LEU A 39 -2.02 -18.20 -9.09
CA LEU A 39 -3.18 -17.34 -8.86
C LEU A 39 -3.75 -17.52 -7.45
N LEU A 40 -3.98 -16.41 -6.76
CA LEU A 40 -4.80 -16.37 -5.55
C LEU A 40 -6.26 -16.14 -5.94
N SER A 41 -7.16 -16.96 -5.41
CA SER A 41 -8.60 -16.85 -5.65
C SER A 41 -9.39 -17.07 -4.37
N ASN A 42 -10.51 -16.36 -4.26
CA ASN A 42 -11.39 -16.39 -3.11
C ASN A 42 -12.86 -16.22 -3.57
N ASN A 43 -13.80 -16.80 -2.82
CA ASN A 43 -15.24 -16.64 -3.02
C ASN A 43 -15.97 -16.21 -1.74
N SER A 44 -15.25 -15.85 -0.68
CA SER A 44 -15.84 -15.35 0.56
C SER A 44 -15.93 -13.81 0.54
N PRO A 45 -16.83 -13.21 1.34
CA PRO A 45 -16.87 -11.76 1.47
C PRO A 45 -15.57 -11.21 2.06
N ALA A 46 -15.12 -10.05 1.58
CA ALA A 46 -13.98 -9.37 2.18
C ALA A 46 -14.37 -8.77 3.55
N LEU A 47 -13.42 -8.73 4.48
CA LEU A 47 -13.59 -7.96 5.73
C LEU A 47 -13.64 -6.46 5.44
N MET A 48 -12.84 -6.02 4.46
CA MET A 48 -12.83 -4.68 3.93
C MET A 48 -12.78 -4.76 2.40
N GLU A 49 -13.90 -4.40 1.77
CA GLU A 49 -14.03 -4.40 0.32
C GLU A 49 -13.01 -3.50 -0.36
N PHE A 50 -12.62 -3.85 -1.58
CA PHE A 50 -11.64 -3.11 -2.35
C PHE A 50 -12.12 -1.66 -2.59
N THR A 51 -11.21 -0.70 -2.39
CA THR A 51 -11.40 0.67 -2.86
C THR A 51 -10.23 1.08 -3.76
N PRO A 52 -10.48 1.71 -4.91
CA PRO A 52 -9.42 2.02 -5.86
C PRO A 52 -8.45 3.08 -5.30
N PRO A 53 -7.17 3.03 -5.72
CA PRO A 53 -6.22 4.13 -5.54
C PRO A 53 -6.79 5.48 -5.96
N ALA A 54 -6.64 6.49 -5.11
CA ALA A 54 -7.03 7.87 -5.42
C ALA A 54 -6.11 8.89 -4.69
N PRO A 55 -4.81 8.94 -5.02
CA PRO A 55 -3.90 9.94 -4.48
C PRO A 55 -4.44 11.36 -4.70
N PRO A 56 -4.39 12.25 -3.68
CA PRO A 56 -4.86 13.63 -3.82
C PRO A 56 -4.09 14.41 -4.90
N ALA A 57 -4.78 15.32 -5.61
CA ALA A 57 -4.12 16.20 -6.58
C ALA A 57 -2.98 17.00 -5.93
N GLY A 58 -1.83 17.04 -6.60
CA GLY A 58 -0.62 17.68 -6.07
C GLY A 58 0.18 16.83 -5.07
N SER A 59 -0.27 15.62 -4.74
CA SER A 59 0.54 14.64 -4.02
C SER A 59 1.58 14.00 -4.97
N ASP A 60 2.72 13.59 -4.42
CA ASP A 60 3.60 12.65 -5.07
C ASP A 60 2.91 11.28 -5.22
N PRO A 61 3.40 10.36 -6.08
CA PRO A 61 2.84 9.01 -6.15
C PRO A 61 2.85 8.26 -4.81
N HIS A 62 1.75 7.58 -4.49
CA HIS A 62 1.61 6.77 -3.28
C HIS A 62 2.04 5.32 -3.54
N ARG A 63 2.58 4.66 -2.52
CA ARG A 63 2.83 3.21 -2.53
C ARG A 63 1.55 2.46 -2.15
N TYR A 64 1.13 1.53 -2.97
CA TYR A 64 0.06 0.58 -2.64
C TYR A 64 0.70 -0.77 -2.38
N VAL A 65 0.82 -1.14 -1.11
CA VAL A 65 1.55 -2.33 -0.65
C VAL A 65 0.57 -3.48 -0.48
N LEU A 66 0.77 -4.53 -1.25
CA LEU A 66 0.06 -5.79 -1.15
C LEU A 66 0.85 -6.75 -0.25
N LEU A 67 0.18 -7.33 0.74
CA LEU A 67 0.76 -8.28 1.69
C LEU A 67 -0.07 -9.55 1.72
N VAL A 68 0.62 -10.70 1.77
CA VAL A 68 0.01 -12.03 1.90
C VAL A 68 0.51 -12.69 3.17
N PHE A 69 -0.42 -13.24 3.96
CA PHE A 69 -0.15 -13.95 5.21
C PHE A 69 -0.72 -15.36 5.16
N ASN A 70 -0.15 -16.27 5.96
CA ASN A 70 -0.85 -17.51 6.28
C ASN A 70 -2.08 -17.19 7.13
N GLN A 71 -3.23 -17.77 6.81
CA GLN A 71 -4.44 -17.60 7.60
C GLN A 71 -4.49 -18.62 8.75
N PRO A 72 -4.56 -18.18 10.01
CA PRO A 72 -4.83 -19.07 11.13
C PRO A 72 -6.30 -19.51 11.14
N ASP A 73 -6.58 -20.68 11.73
CA ASP A 73 -7.93 -21.25 11.79
C ASP A 73 -8.94 -20.36 12.55
N THR A 74 -8.47 -19.47 13.43
CA THR A 74 -9.30 -18.53 14.19
C THR A 74 -9.52 -17.19 13.49
N PHE A 75 -8.97 -17.00 12.29
CA PHE A 75 -9.02 -15.71 11.60
C PHE A 75 -10.46 -15.19 11.41
N ASP A 76 -11.37 -16.05 10.96
CA ASP A 76 -12.76 -15.65 10.65
C ASP A 76 -13.56 -15.29 11.90
N THR A 77 -13.15 -15.76 13.07
CA THR A 77 -13.76 -15.38 14.35
C THR A 77 -13.13 -14.12 14.92
N ASP A 78 -11.80 -13.98 14.81
CA ASP A 78 -11.04 -12.94 15.51
C ASP A 78 -11.02 -11.63 14.71
N ALA A 79 -10.82 -11.69 13.40
CA ALA A 79 -10.64 -10.51 12.56
C ALA A 79 -11.83 -9.54 12.54
N PRO A 80 -13.10 -10.00 12.51
CA PRO A 80 -14.27 -9.11 12.59
C PRO A 80 -14.35 -8.27 13.87
N MET A 81 -13.67 -8.67 14.94
CA MET A 81 -13.61 -7.91 16.20
C MET A 81 -12.74 -6.64 16.08
N PHE A 82 -11.81 -6.62 15.13
CA PHE A 82 -10.86 -5.51 14.92
C PHE A 82 -11.20 -4.68 13.70
N ILE A 83 -11.64 -5.31 12.60
CA ILE A 83 -11.99 -4.65 11.35
C ILE A 83 -13.25 -5.30 10.76
N ASN A 84 -14.19 -4.45 10.33
CA ASN A 84 -15.35 -4.86 9.55
C ASN A 84 -15.64 -3.79 8.48
N ALA A 85 -16.63 -4.05 7.63
CA ALA A 85 -16.97 -3.18 6.50
C ALA A 85 -17.35 -1.73 6.88
N SER A 86 -17.68 -1.46 8.15
CA SER A 86 -18.01 -0.11 8.64
C SER A 86 -16.83 0.59 9.35
N ALA A 87 -15.71 -0.11 9.57
CA ALA A 87 -14.55 0.46 10.25
C ALA A 87 -13.90 1.57 9.42
N PRO A 88 -13.33 2.61 10.05
CA PRO A 88 -12.52 3.58 9.34
C PRO A 88 -11.35 2.89 8.66
N ARG A 89 -11.05 3.32 7.43
CA ARG A 89 -9.93 2.79 6.64
C ARG A 89 -8.61 3.47 6.95
N ASN A 90 -8.66 4.73 7.39
CA ASN A 90 -7.50 5.52 7.76
C ASN A 90 -6.92 5.08 9.10
N ASN A 91 -5.63 5.31 9.29
CA ASN A 91 -4.89 4.96 10.50
C ASN A 91 -4.99 3.47 10.86
N PHE A 92 -5.17 2.62 9.84
CA PHE A 92 -4.99 1.19 9.98
C PHE A 92 -3.51 0.91 10.31
N ASN A 93 -3.28 -0.12 11.11
CA ASN A 93 -1.93 -0.59 11.44
C ASN A 93 -1.88 -2.08 11.17
N VAL A 94 -1.33 -2.45 10.00
CA VAL A 94 -1.28 -3.84 9.58
C VAL A 94 -0.48 -4.72 10.55
N ALA A 95 0.57 -4.19 11.16
CA ALA A 95 1.40 -4.93 12.12
C ALA A 95 0.64 -5.26 13.40
N SER A 96 -0.09 -4.29 13.97
CA SER A 96 -0.94 -4.51 15.14
C SER A 96 -2.11 -5.45 14.83
N PHE A 97 -2.73 -5.30 13.66
CA PHE A 97 -3.78 -6.22 13.21
C PHE A 97 -3.24 -7.65 13.10
N ALA A 98 -2.11 -7.85 12.42
CA ALA A 98 -1.49 -9.16 12.24
C ALA A 98 -1.12 -9.83 13.57
N GLN A 99 -0.68 -9.06 14.57
CA GLN A 99 -0.42 -9.57 15.91
C GLN A 99 -1.72 -9.99 16.62
N ASN A 100 -2.75 -9.15 16.58
CA ASN A 100 -4.02 -9.39 17.27
C ASN A 100 -4.77 -10.63 16.75
N VAL A 101 -4.63 -10.93 15.46
CA VAL A 101 -5.28 -12.07 14.81
C VAL A 101 -4.31 -13.20 14.46
N SER A 102 -3.11 -13.21 15.06
CA SER A 102 -2.11 -14.28 14.93
C SER A 102 -1.68 -14.64 13.50
N LEU A 103 -1.62 -13.65 12.58
CA LEU A 103 -1.16 -13.85 11.20
C LEU A 103 0.35 -14.15 11.10
N GLY A 104 1.13 -13.70 12.09
CA GLY A 104 2.58 -13.74 12.03
C GLY A 104 3.15 -12.75 11.01
N ASN A 105 4.30 -13.11 10.42
CA ASN A 105 4.96 -12.28 9.41
C ASN A 105 4.33 -12.51 8.01
N PRO A 106 4.31 -11.49 7.14
CA PRO A 106 3.91 -11.68 5.75
C PRO A 106 4.84 -12.68 5.05
N ILE A 107 4.27 -13.57 4.25
CA ILE A 107 4.99 -14.62 3.50
C ILE A 107 5.28 -14.22 2.06
N ALA A 108 4.56 -13.22 1.56
CA ALA A 108 4.81 -12.59 0.28
C ALA A 108 4.33 -11.14 0.30
N GLY A 109 4.86 -10.33 -0.61
CA GLY A 109 4.40 -8.97 -0.80
C GLY A 109 4.82 -8.41 -2.15
N ASN A 110 4.08 -7.41 -2.61
CA ASN A 110 4.40 -6.63 -3.79
C ASN A 110 3.91 -5.19 -3.57
N TYR A 111 4.29 -4.26 -4.43
CA TYR A 111 3.71 -2.92 -4.41
C TYR A 111 3.65 -2.32 -5.80
N PHE A 112 2.82 -1.30 -5.96
CA PHE A 112 2.78 -0.45 -7.14
C PHE A 112 2.62 1.01 -6.74
N LEU A 113 2.99 1.91 -7.65
CA LEU A 113 2.85 3.35 -7.46
C LEU A 113 1.65 3.88 -8.26
N VAL A 114 0.86 4.75 -7.65
CA VAL A 114 -0.17 5.52 -8.36
C VAL A 114 0.03 6.99 -8.03
N GLY A 115 0.10 7.82 -9.06
CA GLY A 115 0.10 9.28 -8.94
C GLY A 115 -1.32 9.85 -8.97
N PRO A 116 -1.50 11.13 -8.60
CA PRO A 116 -2.77 11.80 -8.83
C PRO A 116 -3.16 11.73 -10.31
N MET A 117 -4.46 11.62 -10.59
CA MET A 117 -4.96 11.82 -11.94
C MET A 117 -4.60 13.25 -12.35
N ASP A 118 -3.72 13.41 -13.34
CA ASP A 118 -3.59 14.70 -13.99
C ASP A 118 -4.77 14.84 -14.96
N SER A 119 -5.39 16.01 -15.01
CA SER A 119 -6.47 16.25 -15.96
C SER A 119 -5.97 16.35 -17.42
N SER A 120 -4.70 16.01 -17.68
CA SER A 120 -3.96 16.26 -18.93
C SER A 120 -3.30 15.05 -19.56
N ALA A 121 -3.05 13.94 -18.85
CA ALA A 121 -2.51 12.74 -19.45
C ALA A 121 -3.63 11.73 -19.67
N GLY A 122 -3.71 11.23 -20.90
CA GLY A 122 -4.40 9.97 -21.17
C GLY A 122 -3.80 8.83 -20.33
N PRO A 123 -4.38 7.61 -20.37
CA PRO A 123 -3.99 6.53 -19.48
C PRO A 123 -2.48 6.27 -19.54
N SER A 124 -1.79 6.65 -18.46
CA SER A 124 -0.36 6.42 -18.29
C SER A 124 -0.11 4.91 -18.22
N SER A 125 0.72 4.42 -19.12
CA SER A 125 1.15 3.02 -19.20
C SER A 125 1.70 2.53 -17.86
N ILE A 126 1.27 1.36 -17.42
CA ILE A 126 1.82 0.65 -16.27
C ILE A 126 3.33 0.48 -16.47
N GLN A 127 4.15 1.23 -15.74
CA GLN A 127 5.59 1.07 -15.76
C GLN A 127 5.95 -0.07 -14.80
N MET A 128 5.82 -1.31 -15.29
CA MET A 128 6.33 -2.51 -14.63
C MET A 128 7.86 -2.41 -14.59
N ALA A 129 8.44 -2.11 -13.43
CA ALA A 129 9.87 -2.33 -13.23
C ALA A 129 10.11 -3.86 -13.22
N SER A 130 10.45 -4.43 -14.38
CA SER A 130 11.08 -5.74 -14.43
C SER A 130 12.47 -5.60 -13.83
N ALA A 131 12.69 -6.18 -12.65
CA ALA A 131 14.02 -6.54 -12.22
C ALA A 131 14.54 -7.58 -13.23
N THR A 132 15.27 -7.11 -14.24
CA THR A 132 16.10 -7.99 -15.05
C THR A 132 17.24 -8.46 -14.17
N ASP A 133 17.48 -9.76 -14.25
CA ASP A 133 18.48 -10.54 -13.54
C ASP A 133 19.88 -9.88 -13.60
N GLN A 134 20.19 -9.08 -12.58
CA GLN A 134 21.53 -8.64 -12.23
C GLN A 134 21.70 -9.00 -10.76
N GLN A 135 21.98 -10.28 -10.51
CA GLN A 135 22.61 -10.77 -9.29
C GLN A 135 23.72 -9.79 -8.86
N PRO A 136 23.59 -9.06 -7.74
CA PRO A 136 24.71 -8.28 -7.23
C PRO A 136 25.79 -9.26 -6.76
N THR A 137 26.88 -9.32 -7.53
CA THR A 137 28.14 -9.96 -7.13
C THR A 137 28.52 -9.46 -5.73
N PRO A 138 28.86 -10.34 -4.76
CA PRO A 138 29.27 -9.90 -3.44
C PRO A 138 30.62 -9.19 -3.57
N THR A 139 30.58 -7.86 -3.55
CA THR A 139 31.77 -7.03 -3.48
C THR A 139 32.11 -6.85 -2.00
N ALA A 140 33.35 -7.22 -1.66
CA ALA A 140 34.11 -7.11 -0.40
C ALA A 140 33.48 -6.44 0.84
N PRO A 141 33.83 -6.89 2.07
CA PRO A 141 33.35 -6.27 3.31
C PRO A 141 33.75 -4.79 3.39
N PHE A 142 32.78 -3.97 3.81
CA PHE A 142 32.92 -2.56 4.12
C PHE A 142 34.12 -2.30 5.04
N SER A 143 35.10 -1.56 4.53
CA SER A 143 36.12 -0.91 5.36
C SER A 143 35.64 0.50 5.68
N ILE A 144 35.46 0.81 6.96
CA ILE A 144 35.16 2.16 7.44
C ILE A 144 36.49 2.94 7.48
N PRO A 145 36.70 3.98 6.66
CA PRO A 145 37.80 4.90 6.92
C PRO A 145 37.44 5.78 8.12
N ALA A 146 38.24 5.70 9.17
CA ALA A 146 38.18 6.65 10.28
C ALA A 146 38.69 8.01 9.80
N ASP A 147 37.80 8.95 9.50
CA ASP A 147 38.12 10.37 9.36
C ASP A 147 37.80 11.09 10.67
N PRO A 148 38.80 11.63 11.40
CA PRO A 148 38.59 12.32 12.67
C PRO A 148 38.23 13.81 12.54
N SER A 149 37.74 14.28 11.38
CA SER A 149 37.53 15.72 11.14
C SER A 149 36.10 16.17 10.80
N LEU A 150 35.11 15.82 11.62
CA LEU A 150 33.80 16.51 11.64
C LEU A 150 33.31 16.72 13.08
N THR A 151 33.97 17.62 13.79
CA THR A 151 33.51 18.16 15.08
C THR A 151 32.94 19.57 14.89
N THR A 152 31.70 19.69 14.41
CA THR A 152 30.88 20.89 14.66
C THR A 152 29.42 20.63 14.31
N PHE A 153 28.57 20.56 15.33
CA PHE A 153 27.13 20.72 15.19
C PHE A 153 26.80 22.21 15.10
N ASP A 154 26.32 22.68 13.95
CA ASP A 154 25.77 24.02 13.79
C ASP A 154 24.31 24.02 14.30
N THR A 155 24.05 24.78 15.35
CA THR A 155 22.76 24.92 16.05
C THR A 155 22.03 26.21 15.67
N SER A 156 22.02 26.58 14.39
CA SER A 156 21.30 27.78 13.93
C SER A 156 19.86 27.45 13.49
N PRO A 157 18.81 28.12 14.02
CA PRO A 157 17.43 27.91 13.60
C PRO A 157 17.14 28.54 12.22
N PRO A 158 16.36 27.89 11.33
CA PRO A 158 16.02 28.48 10.04
C PRO A 158 15.02 29.64 10.20
N ALA A 159 15.34 30.75 9.55
CA ALA A 159 14.56 31.98 9.52
C ALA A 159 13.20 31.80 8.82
N ALA A 160 12.20 32.53 9.33
CA ALA A 160 10.84 32.59 8.81
C ALA A 160 10.80 33.17 7.38
N VAL A 161 10.18 32.45 6.45
CA VAL A 161 9.87 32.94 5.10
C VAL A 161 8.37 33.20 4.98
N THR A 162 8.07 34.45 4.65
CA THR A 162 6.76 35.07 4.48
C THR A 162 6.00 34.51 3.28
N ALA A 163 4.70 34.25 3.45
CA ALA A 163 3.78 33.82 2.39
C ALA A 163 3.33 34.99 1.48
N PRO A 164 2.99 34.74 0.21
CA PRO A 164 2.11 35.62 -0.54
C PRO A 164 0.67 35.05 -0.65
N SER A 165 -0.26 35.96 -0.41
CA SER A 165 -1.71 35.86 -0.56
C SER A 165 -2.16 35.89 -2.03
N THR A 166 -3.15 35.08 -2.40
CA THR A 166 -4.09 35.39 -3.50
C THR A 166 -5.46 34.76 -3.27
N THR A 167 -6.48 35.57 -3.55
CA THR A 167 -7.92 35.42 -3.33
C THR A 167 -8.62 34.39 -4.25
N PRO A 168 -9.85 33.95 -3.93
CA PRO A 168 -10.49 32.77 -4.52
C PRO A 168 -11.27 33.06 -5.81
N SER A 169 -11.26 32.14 -6.78
CA SER A 169 -12.21 32.12 -7.90
C SER A 169 -13.12 30.89 -7.85
N THR A 170 -14.41 31.15 -7.88
CA THR A 170 -15.56 30.25 -7.85
C THR A 170 -15.70 29.41 -9.13
N SER A 171 -15.95 28.11 -9.01
CA SER A 171 -16.56 27.27 -10.08
C SER A 171 -17.15 26.00 -9.45
N ARG A 172 -18.45 25.99 -9.10
CA ARG A 172 -19.58 25.46 -9.88
C ARG A 172 -19.48 23.95 -10.13
N GLY A 173 -20.20 23.19 -9.32
CA GLY A 173 -20.20 21.73 -9.33
C GLY A 173 -20.86 21.11 -10.56
N ASN A 174 -20.49 19.86 -10.84
CA ASN A 174 -21.32 18.95 -11.62
C ASN A 174 -21.14 17.51 -11.12
N SER A 175 -22.22 16.96 -10.57
CA SER A 175 -22.28 15.61 -10.02
C SER A 175 -22.68 14.62 -11.11
N ASN A 176 -21.75 13.82 -11.63
CA ASN A 176 -22.08 12.63 -12.41
C ASN A 176 -21.73 11.37 -11.60
N LYS A 177 -22.65 10.98 -10.72
CA LYS A 177 -22.65 9.65 -10.09
C LYS A 177 -23.04 8.61 -11.14
N LYS A 178 -22.08 7.89 -11.72
CA LYS A 178 -22.37 6.60 -12.36
C LYS A 178 -22.30 5.51 -11.30
N ARG A 179 -23.48 5.01 -10.94
CA ARG A 179 -23.68 3.74 -10.24
C ARG A 179 -23.17 2.62 -11.15
N LEU A 180 -22.23 1.81 -10.68
CA LEU A 180 -22.03 0.46 -11.21
C LEU A 180 -22.46 -0.52 -10.11
N LYS A 181 -23.49 -1.32 -10.41
CA LYS A 181 -24.07 -2.36 -9.54
C LYS A 181 -23.79 -3.71 -10.19
N GLY A 182 -23.09 -4.58 -9.48
CA GLY A 182 -22.89 -6.00 -9.78
C GLY A 182 -21.74 -6.54 -8.93
N PRO A 183 -21.75 -7.82 -8.52
CA PRO A 183 -20.60 -8.42 -7.82
C PRO A 183 -19.45 -8.54 -8.83
N GLU A 184 -18.42 -7.71 -8.67
CA GLU A 184 -17.20 -7.81 -9.47
C GLU A 184 -16.39 -8.99 -8.95
N ILE A 185 -16.24 -10.03 -9.77
CA ILE A 185 -15.25 -11.08 -9.52
C ILE A 185 -13.89 -10.43 -9.77
N ILE A 186 -13.20 -10.10 -8.69
CA ILE A 186 -11.85 -9.53 -8.73
C ILE A 186 -10.87 -10.69 -9.03
N VAL A 187 -10.46 -10.80 -10.29
CA VAL A 187 -9.35 -11.69 -10.69
C VAL A 187 -8.05 -10.90 -10.58
N MET A 188 -7.35 -11.04 -9.45
CA MET A 188 -6.00 -10.51 -9.32
C MET A 188 -4.98 -11.60 -9.68
N THR A 189 -4.44 -11.57 -10.90
CA THR A 189 -3.37 -12.47 -11.33
C THR A 189 -2.04 -12.05 -10.69
N PHE A 190 -1.42 -12.96 -9.94
CA PHE A 190 -0.11 -12.75 -9.34
C PHE A 190 0.86 -13.86 -9.74
N MET A 191 2.12 -13.49 -9.98
CA MET A 191 3.23 -14.42 -10.14
C MET A 191 3.93 -14.51 -8.78
N VAL A 192 3.72 -15.61 -8.05
CA VAL A 192 4.45 -15.89 -6.82
C VAL A 192 5.77 -16.54 -7.20
N ILE A 193 6.89 -15.86 -6.95
CA ILE A 193 8.22 -16.47 -7.05
C ILE A 193 8.49 -17.16 -5.70
N LEU A 194 8.22 -18.46 -5.60
CA LEU A 194 8.76 -19.28 -4.51
C LEU A 194 10.21 -19.61 -4.85
N THR A 195 11.17 -19.02 -4.13
CA THR A 195 12.50 -19.62 -4.02
C THR A 195 12.41 -20.83 -3.09
N SER A 196 12.68 -22.01 -3.64
CA SER A 196 12.83 -23.26 -2.86
C SER A 196 13.98 -23.11 -1.86
N LEU A 197 13.75 -23.54 -0.61
CA LEU A 197 14.80 -23.79 0.38
C LEU A 197 15.56 -25.08 0.05
#